data_AF-A0A843IVY8-F1
#
_entry.id   AF-A0A843IVY8-F1
#
_cell.length_a   1.000
_cell.length_b   1.000
_cell.length_c   1.000
_cell.angle_alpha   90.00
_cell.angle_beta   90.00
_cell.angle_gamma   90.00
#
_symmetry.space_group_name_H-M   'P 1'
#
loop_
_entity.id
_entity.type
_entity.pdbx_description
1 polymer ?
#
loop_
_entity_poly.entity_id
_entity_poly.type
_entity_poly.pdbx_seq_one_letter_code
_entity_poly.pdbx_strand_id
1 'polypeptide(L)'
;MYRGDERGPDAVVYALENPIGSPRLKDLAKPGQKIVIVTSDISRPLPSFDVIPSILDELYLAGCDPKDITVVFALGSHRPHTEEEKKKLVGERVYNEVRCIDSDPSDCIHMGDTSRGTPVDITRSVAEADFRIGVGNIEFHYFAGYSGGAKALMPGVSTPSAIQANHRMMVDEKACAGNLNGNPIRADIEESETFCHLSFIVN
;
A
#
# COMPACT_ATOMS: atom_id res chain seq x y z
N MET A 1 21.71 -13.97 1.35
CA MET A 1 22.14 -13.68 -0.03
C MET A 1 20.98 -14.07 -0.93
N TYR A 2 20.33 -13.10 -1.56
CA TYR A 2 19.26 -13.34 -2.55
C TYR A 2 19.86 -14.17 -3.69
N ARG A 3 19.33 -15.38 -3.94
CA ARG A 3 19.89 -16.27 -4.98
C ARG A 3 19.40 -15.91 -6.38
N GLY A 4 18.32 -15.14 -6.49
CA GLY A 4 17.80 -14.67 -7.77
C GLY A 4 17.11 -15.74 -8.60
N ASP A 5 16.90 -16.92 -8.01
CA ASP A 5 16.32 -18.08 -8.68
C ASP A 5 14.82 -18.23 -8.35
N GLU A 6 14.38 -17.69 -7.23
CA GLU A 6 12.98 -17.70 -6.80
C GLU A 6 12.13 -16.81 -7.72
N ARG A 7 10.95 -17.30 -8.15
CA ARG A 7 10.03 -16.59 -9.04
C ARG A 7 8.58 -16.75 -8.59
N GLY A 8 7.75 -15.77 -8.94
CA GLY A 8 6.32 -15.82 -8.61
C GLY A 8 6.10 -15.96 -7.09
N PRO A 9 5.20 -16.85 -6.64
CA PRO A 9 4.89 -17.05 -5.22
C PRO A 9 6.12 -17.37 -4.34
N ASP A 10 7.09 -18.16 -4.84
CA ASP A 10 8.28 -18.53 -4.06
C ASP A 10 9.16 -17.33 -3.74
N ALA A 11 9.22 -16.35 -4.65
CA ALA A 11 9.95 -15.10 -4.43
C ALA A 11 9.29 -14.25 -3.34
N VAL A 12 7.96 -14.26 -3.26
CA VAL A 12 7.20 -13.56 -2.23
C VAL A 12 7.47 -14.17 -0.85
N VAL A 13 7.40 -15.51 -0.75
CA VAL A 13 7.70 -16.22 0.50
C VAL A 13 9.13 -15.89 0.94
N TYR A 14 10.11 -16.02 0.03
CA TYR A 14 11.50 -15.67 0.34
C TYR A 14 11.65 -14.25 0.89
N ALA A 15 11.00 -13.26 0.26
CA ALA A 15 11.08 -11.86 0.67
C ALA A 15 10.47 -11.64 2.07
N LEU A 16 9.35 -12.28 2.39
CA LEU A 16 8.72 -12.22 3.71
C LEU A 16 9.58 -12.87 4.81
N GLU A 17 10.32 -13.93 4.47
CA GLU A 17 11.22 -14.59 5.42
C GLU A 17 12.55 -13.85 5.62
N ASN A 18 12.93 -12.98 4.68
CA ASN A 18 14.19 -12.24 4.67
C ASN A 18 13.95 -10.72 4.51
N PRO A 19 13.23 -10.08 5.45
CA PRO A 19 12.90 -8.65 5.36
C PRO A 19 14.14 -7.76 5.40
N ILE A 20 14.05 -6.60 4.74
CA ILE A 20 15.11 -5.59 4.73
C ILE A 20 14.79 -4.54 5.78
N GLY A 21 15.66 -4.41 6.79
CA GLY A 21 15.56 -3.34 7.78
C GLY A 21 14.42 -3.49 8.81
N SER A 22 13.76 -4.65 8.88
CA SER A 22 12.74 -4.96 9.89
C SER A 22 12.82 -6.42 10.35
N PRO A 23 12.19 -6.79 11.47
CA PRO A 23 11.81 -8.18 11.78
C PRO A 23 10.82 -8.75 10.73
N ARG A 24 10.59 -10.08 10.76
CA ARG A 24 9.57 -10.72 9.91
C ARG A 24 8.18 -10.22 10.27
N LEU A 25 7.27 -10.28 9.31
CA LEU A 25 5.89 -9.84 9.49
C LEU A 25 5.22 -10.57 10.67
N LYS A 26 5.40 -11.89 10.78
CA LYS A 26 4.83 -12.66 11.88
C LYS A 26 5.31 -12.27 13.29
N ASP A 27 6.48 -11.62 13.38
CA ASP A 27 7.07 -11.18 14.65
C ASP A 27 6.65 -9.74 15.02
N LEU A 28 6.08 -9.01 14.06
CA LEU A 28 5.62 -7.63 14.23
C LEU A 28 4.11 -7.55 14.54
N ALA A 29 3.32 -8.33 13.81
CA ALA A 29 1.87 -8.38 13.99
C ALA A 29 1.49 -9.09 15.29
N LYS A 30 0.36 -8.69 15.89
CA LYS A 30 -0.14 -9.21 17.16
C LYS A 30 -1.63 -9.54 17.05
N PRO A 31 -2.10 -10.62 17.71
CA PRO A 31 -3.53 -10.93 17.77
C PRO A 31 -4.35 -9.75 18.31
N GLY A 32 -5.53 -9.52 17.72
CA GLY A 32 -6.47 -8.46 18.12
C GLY A 32 -6.17 -7.06 17.56
N GLN A 33 -5.09 -6.88 16.79
CA GLN A 33 -4.88 -5.65 16.00
C GLN A 33 -5.86 -5.59 14.84
N LYS A 34 -6.37 -4.39 14.54
CA LYS A 34 -7.01 -4.11 13.24
C LYS A 34 -5.92 -3.99 12.19
N ILE A 35 -5.85 -4.95 11.28
CA ILE A 35 -4.80 -5.03 10.26
C ILE A 35 -5.36 -4.63 8.91
N VAL A 36 -4.65 -3.76 8.21
CA VAL A 36 -5.00 -3.38 6.83
C VAL A 36 -3.86 -3.70 5.87
N ILE A 37 -4.22 -4.35 4.77
CA ILE A 37 -3.34 -4.58 3.62
C ILE A 37 -3.81 -3.63 2.50
N VAL A 38 -3.03 -2.59 2.22
CA VAL A 38 -3.30 -1.66 1.12
C VAL A 38 -2.62 -2.19 -0.13
N THR A 39 -3.38 -2.49 -1.19
CA THR A 39 -2.86 -3.02 -2.45
C THR A 39 -3.31 -2.20 -3.65
N SER A 40 -2.57 -2.28 -4.76
CA SER A 40 -2.90 -1.58 -5.99
C SER A 40 -4.28 -1.97 -6.56
N ASP A 41 -4.90 -1.03 -7.27
CA ASP A 41 -6.14 -1.23 -8.02
C ASP A 41 -5.93 -2.01 -9.33
N ILE A 42 -7.01 -2.24 -10.09
CA ILE A 42 -6.99 -2.99 -11.35
C ILE A 42 -6.17 -2.34 -12.47
N SER A 43 -5.82 -1.06 -12.35
CA SER A 43 -5.00 -0.38 -13.34
C SER A 43 -3.52 -0.75 -13.27
N ARG A 44 -3.10 -1.48 -12.23
CA ARG A 44 -1.70 -1.86 -12.00
C ARG A 44 -1.45 -3.34 -12.27
N PRO A 45 -0.27 -3.69 -12.81
CA PRO A 45 0.11 -5.07 -13.10
C PRO A 45 0.66 -5.79 -11.86
N LEU A 46 0.10 -5.55 -10.67
CA LEU A 46 0.51 -6.23 -9.44
C LEU A 46 -0.25 -7.55 -9.30
N PRO A 47 0.43 -8.73 -9.25
CA PRO A 47 -0.23 -10.01 -9.01
C PRO A 47 -0.62 -10.17 -7.53
N SER A 48 -1.56 -9.36 -7.04
CA SER A 48 -2.00 -9.39 -5.64
C SER A 48 -2.49 -10.78 -5.21
N PHE A 49 -3.07 -11.55 -6.14
CA PHE A 49 -3.48 -12.94 -5.93
C PHE A 49 -2.32 -13.91 -5.64
N ASP A 50 -1.09 -13.59 -6.03
CA ASP A 50 0.11 -14.37 -5.68
C ASP A 50 0.81 -13.82 -4.42
N VAL A 51 0.68 -12.51 -4.17
CA VAL A 51 1.40 -11.84 -3.08
C VAL A 51 0.66 -11.94 -1.74
N ILE A 52 -0.63 -11.56 -1.73
CA ILE A 52 -1.41 -11.43 -0.49
C ILE A 52 -1.61 -12.76 0.25
N PRO A 53 -1.79 -13.93 -0.41
CA PRO A 53 -1.89 -15.20 0.32
C PRO A 53 -0.72 -15.46 1.26
N SER A 54 0.51 -15.17 0.83
CA SER A 54 1.71 -15.36 1.66
C SER A 54 1.78 -14.35 2.82
N ILE A 55 1.26 -13.14 2.62
CA ILE A 55 1.11 -12.14 3.69
C ILE A 55 0.11 -12.64 4.74
N LEU A 56 -1.04 -13.17 4.30
CA LEU A 56 -2.03 -13.76 5.22
C LEU A 56 -1.42 -14.93 6.01
N ASP A 57 -0.64 -15.79 5.36
CA ASP A 57 0.02 -16.91 6.03
C ASP A 57 0.96 -16.44 7.16
N GLU A 58 1.77 -15.39 6.94
CA GLU A 58 2.59 -14.78 8.00
C GLU A 58 1.74 -14.16 9.13
N LEU A 59 0.63 -13.50 8.79
CA LEU A 59 -0.28 -12.93 9.80
C LEU A 59 -0.97 -14.02 10.64
N TYR A 60 -1.35 -15.13 10.03
CA TYR A 60 -1.93 -16.27 10.73
C TYR A 60 -0.90 -16.98 11.62
N LEU A 61 0.36 -17.04 11.20
CA LEU A 61 1.47 -17.50 12.07
C LEU A 61 1.66 -16.61 13.29
N ALA A 62 1.37 -15.31 13.19
CA ALA A 62 1.33 -14.38 14.33
C ALA A 62 0.10 -14.58 15.23
N GLY A 63 -0.85 -15.42 14.83
CA GLY A 63 -2.11 -15.66 15.53
C GLY A 63 -3.19 -14.61 15.27
N CYS A 64 -3.08 -13.84 14.18
CA CYS A 64 -4.10 -12.86 13.80
C CYS A 64 -5.36 -13.56 13.25
N ASP A 65 -6.53 -13.05 13.60
CA ASP A 65 -7.82 -13.59 13.14
C ASP A 65 -8.20 -12.94 11.80
N PRO A 66 -8.62 -13.71 10.78
CA PRO A 66 -9.07 -13.17 9.48
C PRO A 66 -10.11 -12.05 9.60
N LYS A 67 -10.98 -12.08 10.61
CA LYS A 67 -12.02 -11.05 10.81
C LYS A 67 -11.45 -9.65 11.11
N ASP A 68 -10.22 -9.59 11.63
CA ASP A 68 -9.55 -8.35 12.00
C ASP A 68 -8.67 -7.82 10.85
N ILE A 69 -8.61 -8.52 9.71
CA ILE A 69 -7.83 -8.17 8.53
C ILE A 69 -8.76 -7.62 7.44
N THR A 70 -8.39 -6.49 6.86
CA THR A 70 -9.08 -5.90 5.70
C THR A 70 -8.08 -5.59 4.58
N VAL A 71 -8.38 -6.04 3.36
CA VAL A 71 -7.69 -5.62 2.15
C VAL A 71 -8.37 -4.37 1.60
N VAL A 72 -7.59 -3.32 1.36
CA VAL A 72 -8.06 -2.06 0.78
C VAL A 72 -7.39 -1.85 -0.58
N PHE A 73 -8.19 -1.76 -1.64
CA PHE A 73 -7.70 -1.41 -2.97
C PHE A 73 -7.49 0.11 -3.06
N ALA A 74 -6.24 0.51 -3.30
CA ALA A 74 -5.80 1.88 -3.42
C ALA A 74 -6.18 2.48 -4.79
N LEU A 75 -7.38 3.04 -4.90
CA LEU A 75 -7.89 3.59 -6.16
C LEU A 75 -7.24 4.92 -6.55
N GLY A 76 -6.78 5.71 -5.57
CA GLY A 76 -6.43 7.11 -5.78
C GLY A 76 -7.58 7.88 -6.45
N SER A 77 -7.41 8.24 -7.72
CA SER A 77 -8.42 8.97 -8.51
C SER A 77 -9.24 8.08 -9.46
N HIS A 78 -9.09 6.77 -9.39
CA HIS A 78 -9.78 5.83 -10.29
C HIS A 78 -11.20 5.51 -9.80
N ARG A 79 -12.00 4.92 -10.70
CA ARG A 79 -13.36 4.48 -10.37
C ARG A 79 -13.36 3.31 -9.39
N PRO A 80 -14.46 3.09 -8.65
CA PRO A 80 -14.67 1.86 -7.90
C PRO A 80 -14.63 0.60 -8.78
N HIS A 81 -14.22 -0.50 -8.17
CA HIS A 81 -14.23 -1.83 -8.77
C HIS A 81 -15.62 -2.47 -8.66
N THR A 82 -15.90 -3.37 -9.59
CA THR A 82 -16.94 -4.38 -9.43
C THR A 82 -16.47 -5.50 -8.48
N GLU A 83 -17.40 -6.27 -7.92
CA GLU A 83 -17.03 -7.41 -7.06
C GLU A 83 -16.20 -8.47 -7.80
N GLU A 84 -16.49 -8.70 -9.10
CA GLU A 84 -15.69 -9.61 -9.93
C GLU A 84 -14.25 -9.10 -10.14
N GLU A 85 -14.06 -7.79 -10.28
CA GLU A 85 -12.73 -7.18 -10.37
C GLU A 85 -11.96 -7.31 -9.06
N LYS A 86 -12.62 -7.09 -7.91
CA LYS A 86 -12.00 -7.29 -6.58
C LYS A 86 -11.58 -8.75 -6.40
N LYS A 87 -12.48 -9.69 -6.68
CA LYS A 87 -12.20 -11.13 -6.60
C LYS A 87 -11.06 -11.55 -7.54
N LYS A 88 -11.02 -11.00 -8.76
CA LYS A 88 -9.91 -11.25 -9.70
C LYS A 88 -8.57 -10.72 -9.20
N LEU A 89 -8.56 -9.55 -8.56
CA LEU A 89 -7.34 -8.93 -8.06
C LEU A 89 -6.66 -9.76 -6.98
N VAL A 90 -7.43 -10.21 -5.98
CA VAL A 90 -6.87 -10.90 -4.80
C VAL A 90 -6.99 -12.43 -4.86
N GLY A 91 -7.74 -12.96 -5.81
CA GLY A 91 -8.03 -14.39 -5.93
C GLY A 91 -9.13 -14.87 -4.98
N GLU A 92 -9.65 -16.07 -5.23
CA GLU A 92 -10.79 -16.60 -4.47
C GLU A 92 -10.50 -16.77 -2.99
N ARG A 93 -9.28 -17.21 -2.65
CA ARG A 93 -8.86 -17.45 -1.26
C ARG A 93 -9.01 -16.19 -0.42
N VAL A 94 -8.31 -15.13 -0.81
CA VAL A 94 -8.28 -13.86 -0.05
C VAL A 94 -9.68 -13.25 -0.02
N TYR A 95 -10.39 -13.22 -1.15
CA TYR A 95 -11.71 -12.62 -1.23
C TYR A 95 -12.75 -13.29 -0.32
N ASN A 96 -12.61 -14.60 -0.09
CA ASN A 96 -13.53 -15.36 0.78
C ASN A 96 -13.09 -15.39 2.26
N GLU A 97 -11.80 -15.23 2.56
CA GLU A 97 -11.25 -15.29 3.91
C GLU A 97 -11.34 -13.95 4.66
N VAL A 98 -11.09 -12.83 3.96
CA VAL A 98 -10.97 -11.50 4.59
C VAL A 98 -11.80 -10.45 3.87
N ARG A 99 -12.14 -9.37 4.58
CA ARG A 99 -12.90 -8.27 4.00
C ARG A 99 -12.07 -7.56 2.93
N CYS A 100 -12.62 -7.40 1.72
CA CYS A 100 -11.99 -6.69 0.61
C CYS A 100 -12.83 -5.47 0.21
N ILE A 101 -12.27 -4.27 0.26
CA ILE A 101 -12.97 -3.02 -0.06
C ILE A 101 -12.12 -2.10 -0.92
N ASP A 102 -12.77 -1.20 -1.64
CA ASP A 102 -12.09 -0.09 -2.28
C ASP A 102 -11.82 1.04 -1.28
N SER A 103 -10.79 1.84 -1.52
CA SER A 103 -10.61 3.11 -0.84
C SER A 103 -11.76 4.06 -1.16
N ASP A 104 -12.29 4.74 -0.14
CA ASP A 104 -13.37 5.71 -0.28
C ASP A 104 -12.85 7.13 -0.01
N PRO A 105 -12.81 8.03 -1.01
CA PRO A 105 -12.39 9.41 -0.83
C PRO A 105 -13.44 10.29 -0.13
N SER A 106 -14.67 9.78 0.08
CA SER A 106 -15.72 10.48 0.82
C SER A 106 -15.74 10.14 2.32
N ASP A 107 -15.07 9.05 2.73
CA ASP A 107 -14.88 8.67 4.12
C ASP A 107 -13.39 8.60 4.48
N CYS A 108 -12.80 9.78 4.69
CA CYS A 108 -11.42 9.94 5.09
C CYS A 108 -11.30 10.55 6.50
N ILE A 109 -10.17 10.28 7.15
CA ILE A 109 -9.71 10.98 8.35
C ILE A 109 -8.57 11.90 7.94
N HIS A 110 -8.69 13.17 8.30
CA HIS A 110 -7.59 14.12 8.19
C HIS A 110 -6.56 13.85 9.30
N MET A 111 -5.35 13.48 8.91
CA MET A 111 -4.27 13.12 9.84
C MET A 111 -3.21 14.23 10.00
N GLY A 112 -3.30 15.30 9.22
CA GLY A 112 -2.42 16.46 9.24
C GLY A 112 -2.14 16.98 7.84
N ASP A 113 -1.19 17.91 7.74
CA ASP A 113 -0.72 18.48 6.48
C ASP A 113 0.80 18.34 6.39
N THR A 114 1.30 17.94 5.22
CA THR A 114 2.75 17.91 4.97
C THR A 114 3.33 19.32 5.00
N SER A 115 4.66 19.44 5.12
CA SER A 115 5.41 20.69 5.03
C SER A 115 5.17 21.48 3.72
N ARG A 116 4.63 20.81 2.70
CA ARG A 116 4.31 21.40 1.39
C ARG A 116 2.83 21.76 1.24
N GLY A 117 2.03 21.57 2.31
CA GLY A 117 0.62 21.90 2.35
C GLY A 117 -0.27 20.89 1.65
N THR A 118 0.19 19.64 1.50
CA THR A 118 -0.65 18.54 1.04
C THR A 118 -1.42 17.96 2.24
N PRO A 119 -2.76 17.95 2.23
CA PRO A 119 -3.53 17.28 3.26
C PRO A 119 -3.25 15.77 3.26
N VAL A 120 -3.03 15.20 4.45
CA VAL A 120 -2.93 13.75 4.64
C VAL A 120 -4.30 13.22 5.08
N ASP A 121 -5.22 13.24 4.12
CA ASP A 121 -6.57 12.69 4.29
C ASP A 121 -6.58 11.24 3.81
N ILE A 122 -6.78 10.28 4.72
CA ILE A 122 -6.65 8.85 4.45
C ILE A 122 -7.99 8.15 4.64
N THR A 123 -8.38 7.27 3.72
CA THR A 123 -9.60 6.43 3.86
C THR A 123 -9.67 5.83 5.26
N ARG A 124 -10.82 5.98 5.93
CA ARG A 124 -11.00 5.69 7.36
C ARG A 124 -10.50 4.32 7.78
N SER A 125 -10.80 3.27 7.01
CA SER A 125 -10.37 1.90 7.31
C SER A 125 -8.84 1.78 7.45
N VAL A 126 -8.10 2.49 6.60
CA VAL A 126 -6.63 2.55 6.65
C VAL A 126 -6.18 3.46 7.80
N ALA A 127 -6.80 4.62 7.96
CA ALA A 127 -6.43 5.60 8.99
C ALA A 127 -6.61 5.05 10.42
N GLU A 128 -7.65 4.27 10.69
CA GLU A 128 -7.96 3.70 12.01
C GLU A 128 -7.27 2.35 12.29
N ALA A 129 -6.49 1.81 11.34
CA ALA A 129 -5.81 0.53 11.53
C ALA A 129 -4.68 0.62 12.58
N ASP A 130 -4.49 -0.46 13.33
CA ASP A 130 -3.39 -0.60 14.29
C ASP A 130 -2.09 -1.03 13.59
N PHE A 131 -2.22 -1.79 12.48
CA PHE A 131 -1.11 -2.32 11.70
C PHE A 131 -1.40 -2.17 10.19
N ARG A 132 -0.51 -1.51 9.46
CA ARG A 132 -0.70 -1.21 8.03
C ARG A 132 0.39 -1.86 7.18
N ILE A 133 -0.02 -2.58 6.14
CA ILE A 133 0.89 -3.24 5.20
C ILE A 133 0.67 -2.64 3.82
N GLY A 134 1.71 -2.09 3.20
CA GLY A 134 1.65 -1.60 1.82
C GLY A 134 2.12 -2.66 0.84
N VAL A 135 1.31 -2.97 -0.18
CA VAL A 135 1.62 -3.92 -1.24
C VAL A 135 1.58 -3.22 -2.59
N GLY A 136 2.65 -3.34 -3.37
CA GLY A 136 2.81 -2.59 -4.60
C GLY A 136 3.75 -3.29 -5.58
N ASN A 137 3.89 -2.75 -6.78
CA ASN A 137 5.03 -3.04 -7.66
C ASN A 137 5.99 -1.85 -7.63
N ILE A 138 7.28 -2.09 -7.86
CA ILE A 138 8.27 -1.02 -8.12
C ILE A 138 8.53 -0.93 -9.63
N GLU A 139 8.13 0.20 -10.22
CA GLU A 139 8.35 0.54 -11.62
C GLU A 139 8.76 2.02 -11.74
N PHE A 140 9.33 2.41 -12.88
CA PHE A 140 9.58 3.82 -13.14
C PHE A 140 8.26 4.59 -13.18
N HIS A 141 8.16 5.64 -12.37
CA HIS A 141 7.01 6.53 -12.36
C HIS A 141 7.40 7.89 -12.90
N TYR A 142 6.81 8.26 -14.02
CA TYR A 142 7.13 9.42 -14.86
C TYR A 142 7.40 10.74 -14.14
N PHE A 143 6.75 11.03 -13.00
CA PHE A 143 7.07 12.19 -12.16
C PHE A 143 7.49 11.89 -10.71
N ALA A 144 7.27 10.67 -10.20
CA ALA A 144 7.47 10.36 -8.78
C ALA A 144 8.77 9.62 -8.51
N GLY A 145 9.64 9.51 -9.52
CA GLY A 145 10.78 8.60 -9.53
C GLY A 145 10.33 7.17 -9.78
N TYR A 146 9.75 6.54 -8.75
CA TYR A 146 9.31 5.15 -8.76
C TYR A 146 7.91 4.99 -8.14
N SER A 147 7.21 3.91 -8.50
CA SER A 147 6.01 3.43 -7.78
C SER A 147 6.37 2.75 -6.45
N GLY A 148 5.38 2.17 -5.77
CA GLY A 148 5.58 1.38 -4.56
C GLY A 148 5.84 2.21 -3.29
N GLY A 149 5.95 1.51 -2.15
CA GLY A 149 6.17 2.11 -0.83
C GLY A 149 5.03 3.02 -0.39
N ALA A 150 5.36 4.19 0.17
CA ALA A 150 4.41 5.21 0.63
C ALA A 150 3.36 5.65 -0.40
N LYS A 151 3.56 5.34 -1.70
CA LYS A 151 2.53 5.56 -2.73
C LYS A 151 1.24 4.76 -2.51
N ALA A 152 1.30 3.68 -1.73
CA ALA A 152 0.10 2.97 -1.28
C ALA A 152 -0.83 3.89 -0.45
N LEU A 153 -0.26 4.86 0.28
CA LEU A 153 -1.01 5.84 1.06
C LEU A 153 -1.35 7.08 0.24
N MET A 154 -0.32 7.80 -0.22
CA MET A 154 -0.43 9.00 -1.05
C MET A 154 0.12 8.73 -2.44
N PRO A 155 -0.70 8.66 -3.50
CA PRO A 155 -2.11 9.02 -3.56
C PRO A 155 -3.09 7.89 -3.26
N GLY A 156 -2.61 6.66 -3.03
CA GLY A 156 -3.39 5.44 -3.15
C GLY A 156 -4.75 5.40 -2.43
N VAL A 157 -4.82 5.93 -1.21
CA VAL A 157 -6.05 5.97 -0.39
C VAL A 157 -6.39 7.40 0.07
N SER A 158 -5.99 8.37 -0.75
CA SER A 158 -6.08 9.80 -0.45
C SER A 158 -7.29 10.47 -1.10
N THR A 159 -7.72 11.61 -0.55
CA THR A 159 -8.78 12.44 -1.16
C THR A 159 -8.31 13.08 -2.48
N PRO A 160 -9.23 13.39 -3.43
CA PRO A 160 -8.87 14.10 -4.66
C PRO A 160 -8.15 15.43 -4.44
N SER A 161 -8.49 16.17 -3.37
CA SER A 161 -7.82 17.42 -3.00
C SER A 161 -6.36 17.19 -2.61
N ALA A 162 -6.09 16.17 -1.80
CA ALA A 162 -4.75 15.77 -1.41
C ALA A 162 -3.91 15.34 -2.63
N ILE A 163 -4.51 14.54 -3.52
CA ILE A 163 -3.88 14.10 -4.77
C ILE A 163 -3.52 15.31 -5.65
N GLN A 164 -4.43 16.27 -5.83
CA GLN A 164 -4.17 17.49 -6.61
C GLN A 164 -3.09 18.36 -5.96
N ALA A 165 -3.10 18.50 -4.63
CA ALA A 165 -2.11 19.26 -3.88
C ALA A 165 -0.70 18.68 -4.04
N ASN A 166 -0.57 17.35 -4.07
CA ASN A 166 0.68 16.68 -4.37
C ASN A 166 1.06 16.85 -5.87
N HIS A 167 0.13 16.57 -6.79
CA HIS A 167 0.41 16.48 -8.23
C HIS A 167 0.67 17.84 -8.88
N ARG A 168 0.27 18.96 -8.29
CA ARG A 168 0.62 20.30 -8.81
C ARG A 168 2.14 20.52 -8.91
N MET A 169 2.93 19.76 -8.14
CA MET A 169 4.40 19.83 -8.15
C MET A 169 5.03 19.07 -9.32
N MET A 170 4.25 18.40 -10.17
CA MET A 170 4.76 17.60 -11.30
C MET A 170 5.43 18.44 -12.39
N VAL A 171 5.25 19.77 -12.35
CA VAL A 171 5.88 20.73 -13.27
C VAL A 171 7.32 21.05 -12.89
N ASP A 172 7.79 20.63 -11.72
CA ASP A 172 9.18 20.78 -11.30
C ASP A 172 10.08 19.83 -12.11
N GLU A 173 11.21 20.33 -12.63
CA GLU A 173 12.13 19.54 -13.46
C GLU A 173 12.71 18.32 -12.72
N LYS A 174 12.75 18.35 -11.38
CA LYS A 174 13.20 17.22 -10.55
C LYS A 174 12.12 16.15 -10.38
N ALA A 175 10.85 16.47 -10.66
CA ALA A 175 9.74 15.52 -10.65
C ALA A 175 9.74 14.69 -11.94
N CYS A 176 10.71 13.78 -12.06
CA CYS A 176 10.92 12.97 -13.26
C CYS A 176 11.14 11.48 -12.93
N ALA A 177 11.10 10.63 -13.96
CA ALA A 177 11.30 9.19 -13.82
C ALA A 177 12.68 8.87 -13.23
N GLY A 178 12.73 7.93 -12.28
CA GLY A 178 13.96 7.46 -11.65
C GLY A 178 14.60 8.41 -10.63
N ASN A 179 14.11 9.65 -10.50
CA ASN A 179 14.67 10.60 -9.54
C ASN A 179 13.89 10.59 -8.22
N LEU A 180 14.55 10.12 -7.15
CA LEU A 180 14.06 10.24 -5.76
C LEU A 180 14.63 11.48 -5.07
N ASN A 181 15.91 11.78 -5.31
CA ASN A 181 16.62 12.82 -4.58
C ASN A 181 16.19 14.22 -5.03
N GLY A 182 15.64 14.98 -4.09
CA GLY A 182 15.15 16.34 -4.36
C GLY A 182 13.90 16.39 -5.25
N ASN A 183 13.25 15.25 -5.53
CA ASN A 183 11.96 15.20 -6.19
C ASN A 183 10.87 15.67 -5.21
N PRO A 184 10.21 16.83 -5.47
CA PRO A 184 9.28 17.40 -4.52
C PRO A 184 8.03 16.53 -4.31
N ILE A 185 7.57 15.83 -5.35
CA ILE A 185 6.43 14.90 -5.25
C ILE A 185 6.81 13.72 -4.35
N ARG A 186 7.99 13.13 -4.58
CA ARG A 186 8.43 11.96 -3.81
C ARG A 186 8.61 12.32 -2.33
N ALA A 187 9.26 13.44 -2.05
CA ALA A 187 9.46 13.90 -0.68
C ALA A 187 8.13 14.15 0.06
N ASP A 188 7.14 14.72 -0.62
CA ASP A 188 5.80 14.94 -0.07
C ASP A 188 5.05 13.63 0.20
N ILE A 189 5.18 12.64 -0.70
CA ILE A 189 4.62 11.30 -0.50
C ILE A 189 5.26 10.62 0.72
N GLU A 190 6.59 10.66 0.84
CA GLU A 190 7.31 10.06 1.96
C GLU A 190 7.01 10.76 3.28
N GLU A 191 6.82 12.08 3.27
CA GLU A 191 6.43 12.84 4.46
C GLU A 191 5.06 12.42 4.99
N SER A 192 4.15 11.96 4.13
CA SER A 192 2.83 11.45 4.57
C SER A 192 2.94 10.29 5.56
N GLU A 193 4.04 9.52 5.54
CA GLU A 193 4.27 8.42 6.49
C GLU A 193 4.52 8.89 7.92
N THR A 194 4.88 10.17 8.12
CA THR A 194 5.02 10.75 9.46
C THR A 194 3.66 10.93 10.16
N PHE A 195 2.57 10.95 9.38
CA PHE A 195 1.19 11.06 9.87
C PHE A 195 0.48 9.71 9.83
N CYS A 196 0.64 8.94 8.75
CA CYS A 196 0.07 7.61 8.57
C CYS A 196 1.16 6.60 8.23
N HIS A 197 1.66 5.88 9.23
CA HIS A 197 2.83 5.01 9.05
C HIS A 197 2.47 3.61 8.50
N LEU A 198 3.19 3.16 7.46
CA LEU A 198 3.18 1.75 7.03
C LEU A 198 4.10 0.92 7.93
N SER A 199 3.52 -0.06 8.61
CA SER A 199 4.24 -0.97 9.52
C SER A 199 5.11 -1.99 8.78
N PHE A 200 4.75 -2.32 7.54
CA PHE A 200 5.49 -3.25 6.68
C PHE A 200 5.18 -2.98 5.20
N ILE A 201 6.08 -3.33 4.29
CA ILE A 201 5.85 -3.25 2.84
C ILE A 201 6.31 -4.50 2.12
N VAL A 202 5.59 -4.88 1.05
CA VAL A 202 5.97 -5.93 0.10
C VAL A 202 5.82 -5.37 -1.30
N ASN A 203 6.93 -5.12 -2.01
CA ASN A 203 6.90 -4.59 -3.37
C ASN A 203 7.78 -5.34 -4.36
#